data_AF-Q3YAR8-F1
#
_entry.id   AF-Q3YAR8-F1
#
_cell.length_a   1.000
_cell.length_b   1.000
_cell.length_c   1.000
_cell.angle_alpha   90.00
_cell.angle_beta   90.00
_cell.angle_gamma   90.00
#
_symmetry.space_group_name_H-M   'P 1'
#
loop_
_entity.id
_entity.type
_entity.pdbx_description
1 polymer ?
#
loop_
_entity_poly.entity_id
_entity_poly.type
_entity_poly.pdbx_seq_one_letter_code
_entity_poly.pdbx_strand_id
1 'polypeptide(L)'
;SGRTIMKMTHSELMEKFLTDYLNDLQGRSDDDTSGTWDFYGSSVCEPDDESGYDVLANPPGPEDQDDDDDAYSDVFEFEFSETPLLPCYNVQVSVAQGPRNWLLLSDVLKKLKMSSRIFRCNFPNVEIVTIAEAEFYRQVSASLLFSCSKDLEAFNPE
;
A
#
# COMPACT_ATOMS: atom_id res chain seq x y z
N SER A 1 -10.35 -31.67 -31.35
CA SER A 1 -9.94 -31.98 -29.97
C SER A 1 -8.53 -31.45 -29.75
N GLY A 2 -8.40 -30.36 -28.99
CA GLY A 2 -7.11 -29.70 -28.73
C GLY A 2 -6.19 -30.55 -27.85
N ARG A 3 -4.87 -30.38 -28.01
CA ARG A 3 -3.88 -31.01 -27.13
C ARG A 3 -4.01 -30.38 -25.73
N THR A 4 -4.15 -31.21 -24.70
CA THR A 4 -4.12 -30.77 -23.30
C THR A 4 -2.74 -30.21 -22.97
N ILE A 5 -2.62 -29.26 -22.02
CA ILE A 5 -1.33 -28.65 -21.64
C ILE A 5 -0.29 -29.70 -21.21
N MET A 6 -0.74 -30.80 -20.60
CA MET A 6 0.08 -31.98 -20.29
C MET A 6 0.70 -32.66 -21.52
N LYS A 7 0.00 -32.65 -22.66
CA LYS A 7 0.52 -33.23 -23.92
C LYS A 7 1.51 -32.31 -24.64
N MET A 8 1.84 -31.16 -24.04
CA MET A 8 2.80 -30.19 -24.55
C MET A 8 4.05 -30.07 -23.66
N THR A 9 4.10 -30.73 -22.51
CA THR A 9 5.29 -30.75 -21.67
C THR A 9 6.32 -31.72 -22.24
N HIS A 10 7.55 -31.26 -22.44
CA HIS A 10 8.66 -32.06 -22.94
C HIS A 10 9.68 -32.42 -21.84
N SER A 11 9.36 -32.10 -20.58
CA SER A 11 10.22 -32.33 -19.42
C SER A 11 9.42 -33.08 -18.36
N GLU A 12 10.00 -34.15 -17.83
CA GLU A 12 9.43 -34.96 -16.74
C GLU A 12 9.14 -34.11 -15.50
N LEU A 13 9.97 -33.09 -15.25
CA LEU A 13 9.79 -32.17 -14.12
C LEU A 13 8.56 -31.28 -14.31
N MET A 14 8.34 -30.78 -15.54
CA MET A 14 7.17 -29.96 -15.85
C MET A 14 5.88 -30.80 -15.86
N GLU A 15 5.96 -32.04 -16.33
CA GLU A 15 4.84 -32.99 -16.29
C GLU A 15 4.42 -33.29 -14.85
N LYS A 16 5.38 -33.56 -13.96
CA LYS A 16 5.13 -33.78 -12.53
C LYS A 16 4.52 -32.52 -11.88
N PHE A 17 5.11 -31.36 -12.10
CA PHE A 17 4.62 -30.09 -11.57
C PHE A 17 3.16 -29.81 -11.93
N LEU A 18 2.81 -29.93 -13.22
CA LEU A 18 1.44 -29.66 -13.68
C LEU A 18 0.43 -30.71 -13.18
N THR A 19 0.86 -31.96 -13.03
CA THR A 19 0.04 -33.03 -12.45
C THR A 19 -0.31 -32.70 -11.00
N ASP A 20 0.68 -32.35 -10.19
CA ASP A 20 0.50 -32.02 -8.78
C ASP A 20 -0.36 -30.77 -8.59
N TYR A 21 -0.12 -29.72 -9.39
CA TYR A 21 -0.93 -28.50 -9.38
C TYR A 21 -2.41 -28.74 -9.73
N LEU A 22 -2.69 -29.54 -10.76
CA LEU A 22 -4.06 -29.84 -11.16
C LEU A 22 -4.80 -30.74 -10.17
N ASN A 23 -4.08 -31.62 -9.47
CA ASN A 23 -4.63 -32.44 -8.40
C ASN A 23 -5.00 -31.59 -7.18
N ASP A 24 -4.19 -30.59 -6.83
CA ASP A 24 -4.50 -29.67 -5.72
C ASP A 24 -5.75 -28.84 -5.99
N LEU A 25 -5.96 -28.37 -7.24
CA LEU A 25 -7.17 -27.64 -7.62
C LEU A 25 -8.45 -28.48 -7.54
N GLN A 26 -8.35 -29.80 -7.68
CA GLN A 26 -9.49 -30.72 -7.62
C GLN A 26 -9.81 -31.16 -6.18
N GLY A 27 -8.91 -30.87 -5.23
CA GLY A 27 -9.00 -31.30 -3.84
C GLY A 27 -8.57 -32.76 -3.68
N ARG A 28 -7.65 -33.02 -2.75
CA ARG A 28 -7.16 -34.37 -2.45
C ARG A 28 -7.98 -34.99 -1.31
N SER A 29 -8.09 -36.32 -1.30
CA SER A 29 -8.64 -37.07 -0.16
C SER A 29 -7.61 -37.14 0.98
N ASP A 30 -8.06 -37.02 2.23
CA ASP A 30 -7.20 -36.99 3.42
C ASP A 30 -6.28 -38.22 3.62
N ASP A 31 -6.54 -39.34 2.93
CA ASP A 31 -5.74 -40.57 3.01
C ASP A 31 -4.50 -40.58 2.09
N ASP A 32 -4.33 -39.58 1.22
CA ASP A 32 -3.29 -39.59 0.17
C ASP A 32 -2.03 -38.80 0.60
N THR A 33 -1.07 -39.50 1.20
CA THR A 33 0.21 -38.91 1.69
C THR A 33 1.28 -38.75 0.61
N SER A 34 0.99 -39.16 -0.63
CA SER A 34 1.92 -39.16 -1.78
C SER A 34 2.14 -37.78 -2.43
N GLY A 35 1.54 -36.73 -1.87
CA GLY A 35 1.35 -35.43 -2.53
C GLY A 35 1.97 -34.21 -1.87
N THR A 36 2.80 -34.37 -0.84
CA THR A 36 3.41 -33.22 -0.16
C THR A 36 4.42 -32.56 -1.10
N TRP A 37 4.29 -31.25 -1.30
CA TRP A 37 5.28 -30.47 -2.04
C TRP A 37 6.61 -30.49 -1.29
N ASP A 38 7.61 -31.14 -1.88
CA ASP A 38 8.98 -31.05 -1.40
C ASP A 38 9.57 -29.71 -1.88
N PHE A 39 9.44 -28.68 -1.04
CA PHE A 39 10.13 -27.42 -1.26
C PHE A 39 11.56 -27.52 -0.76
N TYR A 40 12.50 -27.65 -1.69
CA TYR A 40 13.90 -27.40 -1.39
C TYR A 40 14.05 -25.91 -1.03
N GLY A 41 14.56 -25.62 0.17
CA GLY A 41 14.88 -24.26 0.57
C GLY A 41 15.86 -23.61 -0.42
N SER A 42 15.86 -22.28 -0.46
CA SER A 42 16.71 -21.47 -1.35
C SER A 42 18.21 -21.81 -1.28
N SER A 43 18.64 -22.54 -0.25
CA SER A 43 19.99 -23.06 -0.03
C SER A 43 20.51 -24.00 -1.12
N VAL A 44 19.66 -24.55 -2.00
CA VAL A 44 20.10 -25.42 -3.12
C VAL A 44 20.65 -24.63 -4.31
N CYS A 45 20.35 -23.33 -4.39
CA CYS A 45 20.83 -22.45 -5.45
C CYS A 45 22.07 -21.63 -5.06
N GLU A 46 22.54 -21.75 -3.82
CA GLU A 46 23.69 -21.00 -3.35
C GLU A 46 25.00 -21.75 -3.65
N PRO A 47 26.01 -21.08 -4.21
CA PRO A 47 27.32 -21.68 -4.40
C PRO A 47 27.95 -22.01 -3.03
N ASP A 48 28.59 -23.18 -2.91
CA ASP A 48 29.21 -23.69 -1.67
C ASP A 48 30.27 -22.74 -1.05
N ASP A 49 30.75 -21.74 -1.82
CA ASP A 49 31.91 -20.92 -1.48
C ASP A 49 31.58 -19.56 -0.83
N GLU A 50 30.30 -19.18 -0.69
CA GLU A 50 29.90 -17.92 -0.02
C GLU A 50 28.93 -18.18 1.15
N SER A 51 29.39 -18.93 2.15
CA SER A 51 28.66 -19.02 3.43
C SER A 51 29.16 -17.97 4.41
N GLY A 52 28.27 -17.04 4.79
CA GLY A 52 28.50 -16.11 5.90
C GLY A 52 28.37 -14.64 5.53
N TYR A 53 27.19 -14.22 5.10
CA TYR A 53 26.84 -12.81 5.18
C TYR A 53 26.35 -12.53 6.61
N ASP A 54 27.15 -11.78 7.37
CA ASP A 54 26.68 -11.25 8.65
C ASP A 54 25.64 -10.16 8.35
N VAL A 55 24.37 -10.56 8.37
CA VAL A 55 23.21 -9.68 8.17
C VAL A 55 23.21 -8.51 9.17
N LEU A 56 23.97 -8.62 10.27
CA LEU A 56 24.14 -7.61 11.29
C LEU A 56 25.45 -6.83 11.18
N ALA A 57 26.27 -7.03 10.14
CA ALA A 57 27.53 -6.31 9.98
C ALA A 57 27.35 -4.83 9.63
N ASN A 58 26.18 -4.46 9.09
CA ASN A 58 25.76 -3.08 8.89
C ASN A 58 24.35 -2.89 9.46
N PRO A 59 24.18 -2.92 10.79
CA PRO A 59 22.95 -2.41 11.35
C PRO A 59 22.92 -0.91 11.04
N PRO A 60 21.80 -0.34 10.55
CA PRO A 60 21.70 1.10 10.38
C PRO A 60 21.97 1.74 11.74
N GLY A 61 23.17 2.28 11.92
CA GLY A 61 23.54 3.08 13.07
C GLY A 61 22.91 4.46 12.93
N PRO A 62 22.79 5.23 14.02
CA PRO A 62 22.50 6.64 13.88
C PRO A 62 23.64 7.25 13.06
N GLU A 63 23.34 7.64 11.83
CA GLU A 63 24.29 8.32 10.95
C GLU A 63 24.87 9.51 11.72
N ASP A 64 26.20 9.69 11.63
CA ASP A 64 26.87 10.85 12.20
C ASP A 64 26.12 12.10 11.69
N GLN A 65 25.48 12.81 12.63
CA GLN A 65 24.67 14.00 12.41
C GLN A 65 25.57 15.17 11.98
N ASP A 66 26.14 15.09 10.79
CA ASP A 66 26.80 16.18 10.10
C ASP A 66 26.02 16.47 8.81
N ASP A 67 24.72 16.76 8.95
CA ASP A 67 23.92 17.62 8.05
C ASP A 67 22.54 17.88 8.71
N ASP A 68 22.47 18.98 9.44
CA ASP A 68 21.40 19.44 10.34
C ASP A 68 20.03 19.77 9.67
N ASP A 69 19.76 19.32 8.44
CA ASP A 69 18.49 19.58 7.73
C ASP A 69 17.73 18.30 7.31
N ASP A 70 18.40 17.17 7.07
CA ASP A 70 17.72 15.91 6.68
C ASP A 70 17.36 15.02 7.89
N ALA A 71 17.95 15.25 9.06
CA ALA A 71 17.64 14.48 10.28
C ALA A 71 16.21 14.72 10.82
N TYR A 72 15.53 15.78 10.39
CA TYR A 72 14.12 16.04 10.72
C TYR A 72 13.12 15.35 9.77
N SER A 73 13.57 14.83 8.62
CA SER A 73 12.71 14.14 7.63
C SER A 73 12.08 12.86 8.18
N ASP A 74 12.83 12.12 9.00
CA ASP A 74 12.44 10.78 9.47
C ASP A 74 11.75 10.79 10.84
N VAL A 75 11.39 11.97 11.33
CA VAL A 75 10.62 12.10 12.57
C VAL A 75 9.14 11.90 12.28
N PHE A 76 8.55 10.88 12.91
CA PHE A 76 7.11 10.63 12.82
C PHE A 76 6.32 11.61 13.70
N GLU A 77 5.38 12.32 13.09
CA GLU A 77 4.41 13.15 13.79
C GLU A 77 3.12 12.36 14.10
N PHE A 78 2.63 12.48 15.33
CA PHE A 78 1.42 11.80 15.79
C PHE A 78 0.38 12.80 16.28
N GLU A 79 -0.84 12.71 15.77
CA GLU A 79 -1.99 13.49 16.24
C GLU A 79 -2.77 12.72 17.30
N PHE A 80 -3.07 13.37 18.43
CA PHE A 80 -3.90 12.81 19.50
C PHE A 80 -5.15 13.65 19.70
N SER A 81 -6.31 12.99 19.81
CA SER A 81 -7.58 13.64 20.12
C SER A 81 -8.47 12.75 20.96
N GLU A 82 -9.22 13.36 21.87
CA GLU A 82 -10.32 12.71 22.61
C GLU A 82 -11.57 12.57 21.74
N THR A 83 -11.61 13.22 20.57
CA THR A 83 -12.73 13.15 19.62
C THR A 83 -12.28 12.48 18.31
N PRO A 84 -13.20 11.85 17.55
CA PRO A 84 -12.85 11.28 16.26
C PRO A 84 -12.21 12.32 15.34
N LEU A 85 -11.07 11.98 14.73
CA LEU A 85 -10.36 12.82 13.77
C LEU A 85 -11.15 12.98 12.47
N LEU A 86 -10.87 14.06 11.74
CA LEU A 86 -11.45 14.25 10.41
C LEU A 86 -10.75 13.31 9.41
N PRO A 87 -11.46 12.82 8.39
CA PRO A 87 -10.82 12.08 7.30
C PRO A 87 -9.74 12.93 6.62
N CYS A 88 -8.57 12.32 6.41
CA CYS A 88 -7.42 12.93 5.76
C CYS A 88 -7.20 12.29 4.40
N TYR A 89 -7.22 13.09 3.35
CA TYR A 89 -7.17 12.62 1.97
C TYR A 89 -5.80 12.90 1.36
N ASN A 90 -5.15 11.85 0.86
CA ASN A 90 -3.88 12.00 0.13
C ASN A 90 -4.18 12.29 -1.35
N VAL A 91 -4.07 13.55 -1.76
CA VAL A 91 -4.50 14.05 -3.07
C VAL A 91 -3.42 14.95 -3.67
N GLN A 92 -3.19 14.77 -4.96
CA GLN A 92 -2.33 15.61 -5.77
C GLN A 92 -3.17 16.67 -6.49
N VAL A 93 -3.04 17.92 -6.06
CA VAL A 93 -3.73 19.08 -6.65
C VAL A 93 -2.87 19.76 -7.73
N SER A 94 -1.55 19.68 -7.60
CA SER A 94 -0.58 20.23 -8.54
C SER A 94 0.51 19.20 -8.87
N VAL A 95 0.87 19.11 -10.15
CA VAL A 95 1.94 18.19 -10.62
C VAL A 95 3.29 18.55 -10.01
N ALA A 96 3.56 19.83 -9.76
CA ALA A 96 4.85 20.28 -9.23
C ALA A 96 5.04 19.97 -7.74
N GLN A 97 3.97 19.73 -6.98
CA GLN A 97 4.02 19.57 -5.52
C GLN A 97 3.85 18.13 -5.04
N GLY A 98 3.46 17.23 -5.95
CA GLY A 98 3.16 15.84 -5.63
C GLY A 98 1.89 15.65 -4.77
N PRO A 99 1.57 14.41 -4.39
CA PRO A 99 0.48 14.10 -3.46
C PRO A 99 0.76 14.66 -2.06
N ARG A 100 -0.26 15.24 -1.43
CA ARG A 100 -0.20 15.77 -0.06
C ARG A 100 -1.47 15.42 0.70
N ASN A 101 -1.41 15.57 2.02
CA ASN A 101 -2.53 15.35 2.92
C ASN A 101 -3.44 16.59 2.98
N TRP A 102 -4.73 16.40 2.75
CA TRP A 102 -5.74 17.47 2.74
C TRP A 102 -6.97 17.10 3.58
N LEU A 103 -7.61 18.12 4.12
CA LEU A 103 -8.92 18.02 4.79
C LEU A 103 -9.97 18.74 3.95
N LEU A 104 -11.20 18.23 3.96
CA LEU A 104 -12.32 18.92 3.34
C LEU A 104 -12.69 20.16 4.13
N LEU A 105 -12.67 21.31 3.47
CA LEU A 105 -12.97 22.59 4.11
C LEU A 105 -14.38 22.59 4.74
N SER A 106 -15.36 21.92 4.12
CA SER A 106 -16.71 21.76 4.67
C SER A 106 -16.72 21.11 6.06
N ASP A 107 -15.91 20.07 6.24
CA ASP A 107 -15.86 19.29 7.48
C ASP A 107 -15.11 20.03 8.57
N VAL A 108 -14.02 20.72 8.22
CA VAL A 108 -13.29 21.62 9.12
C VAL A 108 -14.22 22.72 9.64
N LEU A 109 -14.96 23.38 8.74
CA LEU A 109 -15.90 24.44 9.10
C LEU A 109 -17.05 23.92 9.99
N LYS A 110 -17.58 22.73 9.68
CA LYS A 110 -18.62 22.07 10.48
C LYS A 110 -18.12 21.72 11.88
N LYS A 111 -16.90 21.19 11.99
CA LYS A 111 -16.28 20.82 13.28
C LYS A 111 -15.95 22.06 14.13
N LEU A 112 -15.45 23.13 13.51
CA LEU A 112 -15.16 24.39 14.19
C LEU A 112 -16.40 25.27 14.45
N LYS A 113 -17.55 24.94 13.85
CA LYS A 113 -18.79 25.75 13.87
C LYS A 113 -18.54 27.19 13.40
N MET A 114 -17.76 27.33 12.33
CA MET A 114 -17.39 28.63 11.74
C MET A 114 -17.89 28.75 10.30
N SER A 115 -18.09 29.99 9.85
CA SER A 115 -18.32 30.25 8.43
C SER A 115 -16.99 30.31 7.67
N SER A 116 -17.05 30.02 6.38
CA SER A 116 -15.90 30.05 5.47
C SER A 116 -15.18 31.41 5.44
N ARG A 117 -15.93 32.51 5.62
CA ARG A 117 -15.37 33.86 5.71
C ARG A 117 -14.59 34.07 7.00
N ILE A 118 -15.18 33.68 8.14
CA ILE A 118 -14.53 33.83 9.45
C ILE A 118 -13.27 32.96 9.53
N PHE A 119 -13.31 31.74 9.01
CA PHE A 119 -12.15 30.86 8.95
C PHE A 119 -10.97 31.49 8.19
N ARG A 120 -11.21 32.03 6.99
CA ARG A 120 -10.16 32.71 6.21
C ARG A 120 -9.60 33.96 6.88
N CYS A 121 -10.43 34.68 7.64
CA CYS A 121 -9.96 35.84 8.39
C CYS A 121 -9.10 35.44 9.59
N ASN A 122 -9.45 34.35 10.29
CA ASN A 122 -8.69 33.86 11.45
C ASN A 122 -7.40 33.12 11.06
N PHE A 123 -7.40 32.43 9.91
CA PHE A 123 -6.29 31.58 9.45
C PHE A 123 -5.85 31.97 8.03
N PRO A 124 -5.30 33.18 7.83
CA PRO A 124 -4.97 33.70 6.50
C PRO A 124 -3.83 32.93 5.79
N ASN A 125 -3.00 32.21 6.56
CA ASN A 125 -1.86 31.47 6.03
C ASN A 125 -2.18 30.00 5.71
N VAL A 126 -3.39 29.54 6.01
CA VAL A 126 -3.80 28.17 5.69
C VAL A 126 -4.13 28.09 4.20
N GLU A 127 -3.48 27.17 3.51
CA GLU A 127 -3.70 26.93 2.09
C GLU A 127 -5.11 26.35 1.85
N ILE A 128 -5.88 27.00 0.97
CA ILE A 128 -7.20 26.54 0.55
C ILE A 128 -7.18 26.45 -0.97
N VAL A 129 -7.30 25.22 -1.48
CA VAL A 129 -7.32 24.91 -2.90
C VAL A 129 -8.66 24.29 -3.30
N THR A 130 -8.96 24.35 -4.59
CA THR A 130 -10.15 23.72 -5.18
C THR A 130 -9.71 22.63 -6.15
N ILE A 131 -10.40 21.50 -6.12
CA ILE A 131 -10.22 20.38 -7.04
C ILE A 131 -11.59 20.00 -7.61
N ALA A 132 -11.61 19.51 -8.84
CA ALA A 132 -12.85 18.96 -9.42
C ALA A 132 -13.27 17.72 -8.64
N GLU A 133 -14.57 17.60 -8.36
CA GLU A 133 -15.11 16.50 -7.53
C GLU A 133 -14.82 15.13 -8.14
N ALA A 134 -15.00 14.98 -9.46
CA ALA A 134 -14.66 13.74 -10.18
C ALA A 134 -13.17 13.38 -10.05
N GLU A 135 -12.27 14.37 -10.07
CA GLU A 135 -10.83 14.14 -9.93
C GLU A 135 -10.45 13.78 -8.50
N PHE A 136 -11.09 14.41 -7.51
CA PHE A 136 -10.96 14.04 -6.11
C PHE A 136 -11.42 12.60 -5.88
N TYR A 137 -12.62 12.24 -6.37
CA TYR A 137 -13.15 10.88 -6.28
C TYR A 137 -12.19 9.87 -6.91
N ARG A 138 -11.69 10.15 -8.12
CA ARG A 138 -10.76 9.28 -8.84
C ARG A 138 -9.49 9.00 -8.04
N GLN A 139 -8.90 10.02 -7.40
CA GLN A 139 -7.67 9.84 -6.61
C GLN A 139 -7.95 9.11 -5.29
N VAL A 140 -9.00 9.49 -4.56
CA VAL A 140 -9.30 8.88 -3.25
C VAL A 140 -9.75 7.43 -3.40
N SER A 141 -10.55 7.11 -4.43
CA SER A 141 -10.99 5.73 -4.70
C SER A 141 -9.84 4.78 -5.07
N ALA A 142 -8.70 5.29 -5.53
CA ALA A 142 -7.49 4.49 -5.78
C ALA A 142 -6.72 4.15 -4.49
N SER A 143 -7.01 4.80 -3.37
CA SER A 143 -6.35 4.52 -2.09
C SER A 143 -6.90 3.25 -1.45
N LEU A 144 -6.01 2.31 -1.10
CA LEU A 144 -6.37 1.07 -0.40
C LEU A 144 -6.97 1.33 1.00
N LEU A 145 -6.68 2.50 1.59
CA LEU A 145 -7.20 2.90 2.90
C LEU A 145 -8.67 3.32 2.84
N PHE A 146 -9.17 3.69 1.66
CA PHE A 146 -10.55 4.13 1.43
C PHE A 146 -11.37 3.06 0.68
N SER A 147 -11.23 1.81 1.09
CA SER A 147 -11.92 0.65 0.48
C SER A 147 -13.39 0.49 0.88
N CYS A 148 -13.89 1.28 1.84
CA CYS A 148 -15.28 1.26 2.28
C CYS A 148 -16.10 2.33 1.52
N SER A 149 -17.23 1.93 0.89
CA SER A 149 -18.03 2.88 0.09
C SER A 149 -18.59 4.05 0.90
N LYS A 150 -18.82 3.86 2.20
CA LYS A 150 -19.46 4.86 3.08
C LYS A 150 -18.69 6.18 3.15
N ASP A 151 -17.37 6.13 3.01
CA ASP A 151 -16.51 7.31 3.10
C ASP A 151 -16.48 8.13 1.79
N LEU A 152 -16.95 7.53 0.69
CA LEU A 152 -17.01 8.11 -0.64
C LEU A 152 -18.44 8.36 -1.16
N GLU A 153 -19.47 7.94 -0.42
CA GLU A 153 -20.89 8.12 -0.79
C GLU A 153 -21.31 9.59 -0.96
N ALA A 154 -20.57 10.52 -0.36
CA ALA A 154 -20.85 11.95 -0.46
C ALA A 154 -20.35 12.61 -1.76
N PHE A 155 -19.57 11.90 -2.59
CA PHE A 155 -18.92 12.46 -3.77
C PHE A 155 -19.43 11.81 -5.07
N ASN A 156 -19.68 12.63 -6.08
CA ASN A 156 -20.07 12.16 -7.39
C ASN A 156 -18.84 11.81 -8.26
N PRO A 157 -18.77 10.58 -8.81
CA PRO A 157 -17.72 10.21 -9.76
C PRO A 157 -17.88 10.82 -11.16
N GLU A 158 -19.07 11.36 -11.50
CA GLU A 158 -19.38 11.97 -12.82
C GLU A 158 -19.30 13.50 -12.86
#